data_AF-A0A501WEL4-F1
#
_entry.id   AF-A0A501WEL4-F1
#
_cell.length_a   1.000
_cell.length_b   1.000
_cell.length_c   1.000
_cell.angle_alpha   90.00
_cell.angle_beta   90.00
_cell.angle_gamma   90.00
#
_symmetry.space_group_name_H-M   'P 1'
#
loop_
_entity.id
_entity.type
_entity.pdbx_description
1 polymer ?
#
loop_
_entity_poly.entity_id
_entity_poly.type
_entity_poly.pdbx_seq_one_letter_code
_entity_poly.pdbx_strand_id
1 'polypeptide(L)'
;MAKFLLLPLALLLSQCNGANQTHQNTQEPMENQEQAKQVQEQQTPVAQGIRGQVLWVSGNQMPSPDAPPSKGRGVQRTLYIYELTNASQAKTTDGVFHTNIQTNLVTQVVTDANGNFAVSLKPGRYSLFSKEEKGLFASIFDGEMNINPVEVEEGQVTSVEFLINYKASY
;
A
#
# COMPACT_ATOMS: atom_id res chain seq x y z
N MET A 1 52.69 12.27 3.72
CA MET A 1 53.81 11.35 3.40
C MET A 1 53.83 10.24 4.42
N ALA A 2 54.04 8.99 3.97
CA ALA A 2 54.23 7.75 4.76
C ALA A 2 52.96 7.22 5.48
N LYS A 3 52.65 5.92 5.52
CA LYS A 3 53.36 4.69 5.12
C LYS A 3 52.35 3.53 5.03
N PHE A 4 52.56 2.65 4.05
CA PHE A 4 51.94 1.33 3.90
C PHE A 4 52.21 0.39 5.09
N LEU A 5 51.24 -0.46 5.46
CA LEU A 5 51.41 -1.79 6.09
C LEU A 5 50.02 -2.49 6.12
N LEU A 6 49.70 -3.34 5.14
CA LEU A 6 49.84 -4.82 5.12
C LEU A 6 48.80 -5.59 5.96
N LEU A 7 47.94 -6.33 5.25
CA LEU A 7 47.05 -7.42 5.69
C LEU A 7 47.80 -8.54 6.43
N PRO A 8 47.06 -9.40 7.17
CA PRO A 8 47.04 -10.78 6.70
C PRO A 8 45.65 -11.42 6.64
N LEU A 9 45.51 -12.19 5.56
CA LEU A 9 44.55 -13.22 5.22
C LEU A 9 44.76 -14.44 6.14
N ALA A 10 43.69 -14.95 6.75
CA ALA A 10 43.70 -16.25 7.43
C ALA A 10 42.54 -17.11 6.90
N LEU A 11 42.88 -18.01 5.97
CA LEU A 11 42.09 -19.19 5.62
C LEU A 11 42.42 -20.29 6.62
N LEU A 12 41.41 -20.88 7.27
CA LEU A 12 41.54 -22.18 7.93
C LEU A 12 40.35 -23.04 7.52
N LEU A 13 40.63 -24.01 6.65
CA LEU A 13 39.77 -25.13 6.32
C LEU A 13 39.90 -26.17 7.43
N SER A 14 38.78 -26.64 7.97
CA SER A 14 38.74 -27.83 8.81
C SER A 14 37.67 -28.77 8.27
N GLN A 15 38.14 -29.86 7.65
CA GLN A 15 37.37 -31.03 7.25
C GLN A 15 37.32 -31.99 8.44
N CYS A 16 36.17 -32.61 8.73
CA CYS A 16 36.10 -33.90 9.41
C CYS A 16 34.89 -34.72 8.94
N ASN A 17 35.18 -36.00 8.70
CA ASN A 17 34.39 -37.08 8.12
C ASN A 17 33.08 -37.42 8.82
N GLY A 18 32.20 -38.06 8.05
CA GLY A 18 30.99 -38.72 8.54
C GLY A 18 31.22 -40.09 9.19
N ALA A 19 30.19 -40.51 9.93
CA ALA A 19 29.93 -41.88 10.32
C ALA A 19 28.40 -42.09 10.44
N ASN A 20 27.91 -43.19 9.87
CA ASN A 20 26.55 -43.69 10.01
C ASN A 20 26.27 -44.18 11.44
N GLN A 21 25.02 -44.09 11.92
CA GLN A 21 24.15 -45.22 12.37
C GLN A 21 22.88 -44.69 13.09
N THR A 22 21.72 -44.92 12.45
CA THR A 22 20.60 -45.76 12.91
C THR A 22 19.97 -45.61 14.33
N HIS A 23 18.66 -45.24 14.31
CA HIS A 23 17.51 -45.52 15.19
C HIS A 23 17.56 -45.29 16.73
N GLN A 24 16.62 -44.51 17.26
CA GLN A 24 15.49 -45.02 18.08
C GLN A 24 14.50 -43.91 18.50
N ASN A 25 13.24 -44.32 18.59
CA ASN A 25 12.03 -43.58 18.91
C ASN A 25 11.91 -43.36 20.43
N THR A 26 11.57 -42.15 20.88
CA THR A 26 10.97 -41.88 22.20
C THR A 26 10.13 -40.61 22.09
N GLN A 27 8.87 -40.70 22.52
CA GLN A 27 7.85 -39.67 22.42
C GLN A 27 7.90 -38.68 23.60
N GLU A 28 7.79 -37.40 23.25
CA GLU A 28 7.07 -36.29 23.92
C GLU A 28 7.57 -35.72 25.28
N PRO A 29 7.38 -34.41 25.56
CA PRO A 29 6.25 -33.58 25.12
C PRO A 29 6.58 -32.26 24.39
N MET A 30 5.53 -31.80 23.71
CA MET A 30 5.35 -30.50 23.08
C MET A 30 5.65 -29.35 24.05
N GLU A 31 6.51 -28.41 23.64
CA GLU A 31 6.29 -27.00 23.97
C GLU A 31 6.99 -26.08 22.97
N ASN A 32 6.20 -25.11 22.50
CA ASN A 32 6.64 -23.85 21.93
C ASN A 32 7.12 -23.81 20.47
N GLN A 33 6.17 -24.01 19.56
CA GLN A 33 6.18 -23.32 18.26
C GLN A 33 5.15 -22.19 18.29
N GLU A 34 5.44 -21.18 19.09
CA GLU A 34 4.77 -19.89 18.99
C GLU A 34 5.69 -18.93 18.23
N GLN A 35 5.81 -19.13 16.91
CA GLN A 35 6.37 -18.08 16.06
C GLN A 35 5.85 -18.14 14.62
N ALA A 36 5.40 -16.96 14.20
CA ALA A 36 4.97 -16.57 12.86
C ALA A 36 3.54 -16.95 12.42
N LYS A 37 2.55 -16.71 13.30
CA LYS A 37 1.24 -16.27 12.80
C LYS A 37 1.34 -14.77 12.55
N GLN A 38 1.62 -14.40 11.29
CA GLN A 38 1.54 -13.00 10.87
C GLN A 38 0.15 -12.48 11.22
N VAL A 39 0.11 -11.43 12.04
CA VAL A 39 -1.09 -10.65 12.26
C VAL A 39 -1.39 -9.97 10.92
N GLN A 40 -2.17 -10.64 10.08
CA GLN A 40 -3.04 -9.92 9.18
C GLN A 40 -3.95 -9.12 10.10
N GLU A 41 -3.71 -7.81 10.20
CA GLU A 41 -4.63 -6.89 10.85
C GLU A 41 -5.96 -7.02 10.10
N GLN A 42 -6.83 -7.88 10.61
CA GLN A 42 -8.19 -8.02 10.15
C GLN A 42 -8.84 -6.67 10.40
N GLN A 43 -8.98 -5.88 9.34
CA GLN A 43 -9.61 -4.58 9.41
C GLN A 43 -11.01 -4.76 9.99
N THR A 44 -11.24 -4.18 11.16
CA THR A 44 -12.50 -4.31 11.88
C THR A 44 -13.65 -3.93 10.94
N PRO A 45 -14.70 -4.75 10.83
CA PRO A 45 -15.86 -4.42 10.02
C PRO A 45 -16.41 -3.03 10.39
N VAL A 46 -16.55 -2.15 9.39
CA VAL A 46 -17.13 -0.82 9.57
C VAL A 46 -18.62 -0.86 9.26
N ALA A 47 -19.45 -0.24 10.10
CA ALA A 47 -20.89 -0.16 9.89
C ALA A 47 -21.29 0.96 8.90
N GLN A 48 -20.45 2.00 8.79
CA GLN A 48 -20.61 3.13 7.89
C GLN A 48 -19.23 3.69 7.54
N GLY A 49 -19.05 4.19 6.31
CA GLY A 49 -17.83 4.85 5.88
C GLY A 49 -17.36 4.39 4.51
N ILE A 50 -16.06 4.16 4.35
CA ILE A 50 -15.46 3.72 3.09
C ILE A 50 -14.72 2.41 3.31
N ARG A 51 -14.83 1.49 2.36
CA ARG A 51 -13.92 0.36 2.21
C ARG A 51 -13.39 0.32 0.79
N GLY A 52 -12.21 -0.24 0.58
CA GLY A 52 -11.66 -0.27 -0.76
C GLY A 52 -10.33 -0.96 -0.90
N GLN A 53 -9.80 -0.88 -2.10
CA GLN A 53 -8.48 -1.37 -2.46
C GLN A 53 -7.69 -0.30 -3.22
N VAL A 54 -6.43 -0.12 -2.86
CA VAL A 54 -5.47 0.72 -3.56
C VAL A 54 -4.64 -0.16 -4.50
N LEU A 55 -4.70 0.16 -5.79
CA LEU A 55 -4.03 -0.56 -6.86
C LEU A 55 -2.92 0.27 -7.47
N TRP A 56 -1.75 -0.33 -7.64
CA TRP A 56 -0.63 0.24 -8.37
C TRP A 56 -0.61 -0.29 -9.80
N VAL A 57 -0.61 0.62 -10.77
CA VAL A 57 -0.44 0.33 -12.20
C VAL A 57 0.77 1.10 -12.74
N SER A 58 1.61 0.40 -13.50
CA SER A 58 2.79 0.99 -14.12
C SER A 58 3.18 0.28 -15.42
N GLY A 59 4.00 0.93 -16.23
CA GLY A 59 4.46 0.38 -17.51
C GLY A 59 3.42 0.52 -18.63
N ASN A 60 3.60 -0.25 -19.71
CA ASN A 60 2.72 -0.21 -20.87
C ASN A 60 1.36 -0.86 -20.56
N GLN A 61 0.29 -0.09 -20.73
CA GLN A 61 -1.11 -0.46 -20.57
C GLN A 61 -1.91 -0.28 -21.86
N MET A 62 -1.25 -0.04 -23.00
CA MET A 62 -1.90 -0.01 -24.32
C MET A 62 -2.66 -1.32 -24.57
N PRO A 63 -3.92 -1.27 -25.06
CA PRO A 63 -4.64 -2.48 -25.43
C PRO A 63 -3.89 -3.30 -26.49
N SER A 64 -3.88 -4.61 -26.33
CA SER A 64 -3.35 -5.56 -27.31
C SER A 64 -4.39 -6.67 -27.55
N PRO A 65 -4.61 -7.12 -28.80
CA PRO A 65 -5.50 -8.24 -29.07
C PRO A 65 -5.03 -9.56 -28.42
N ASP A 66 -3.73 -9.68 -28.16
CA ASP A 66 -3.10 -10.93 -27.70
C ASP A 66 -2.87 -10.99 -26.19
N ALA A 67 -3.18 -9.93 -25.45
CA ALA A 67 -2.97 -9.87 -24.00
C ALA A 67 -4.11 -9.13 -23.29
N PRO A 68 -4.67 -9.71 -22.20
CA PRO A 68 -5.67 -9.02 -21.41
C PRO A 68 -5.06 -7.80 -20.69
N PRO A 69 -5.87 -6.75 -20.41
CA PRO A 69 -5.42 -5.60 -19.63
C PRO A 69 -4.91 -6.02 -18.24
N SER A 70 -3.81 -5.42 -17.78
CA SER A 70 -3.36 -5.59 -16.40
C SER A 70 -4.30 -4.84 -15.46
N LYS A 71 -4.72 -5.51 -14.38
CA LYS A 71 -5.60 -4.93 -13.35
C LYS A 71 -4.84 -4.16 -12.26
N GLY A 72 -3.50 -4.07 -12.36
CA GLY A 72 -2.66 -3.54 -11.30
C GLY A 72 -2.47 -4.52 -10.15
N ARG A 73 -1.65 -4.12 -9.17
CA ARG A 73 -1.39 -4.89 -7.95
C ARG A 73 -1.78 -4.11 -6.71
N GLY A 74 -2.30 -4.80 -5.71
CA GLY A 74 -2.46 -4.23 -4.37
C GLY A 74 -1.17 -3.58 -3.87
N VAL A 75 -1.30 -2.45 -3.17
CA VAL A 75 -0.15 -1.75 -2.62
C VAL A 75 -0.46 -1.07 -1.28
N GLN A 76 0.46 -1.24 -0.33
CA GLN A 76 0.43 -0.50 0.93
C GLN A 76 0.73 0.98 0.70
N ARG A 77 -0.17 1.85 1.11
CA ARG A 77 -0.09 3.31 1.05
C ARG A 77 -0.84 3.96 2.20
N THR A 78 -0.45 5.18 2.55
CA THR A 78 -1.26 6.04 3.41
C THR A 78 -2.22 6.83 2.54
N LEU A 79 -3.51 6.59 2.72
CA LEU A 79 -4.56 7.43 2.18
C LEU A 79 -4.86 8.59 3.12
N TYR A 80 -4.97 9.78 2.55
CA TYR A 80 -5.42 11.00 3.21
C TYR A 80 -6.84 11.30 2.75
N ILE A 81 -7.74 11.50 3.70
CA ILE A 81 -9.16 11.77 3.45
C ILE A 81 -9.45 13.18 3.94
N TYR A 82 -9.71 14.07 3.00
CA TYR A 82 -10.09 15.45 3.26
C TYR A 82 -11.60 15.61 3.11
N GLU A 83 -12.15 16.69 3.65
CA GLU A 83 -13.44 17.20 3.18
C GLU A 83 -13.40 17.38 1.65
N LEU A 84 -14.57 17.33 1.01
CA LEU A 84 -14.68 17.47 -0.45
C LEU A 84 -13.87 18.69 -0.94
N THR A 85 -12.87 18.41 -1.76
CA THR A 85 -11.86 19.37 -2.20
C THR A 85 -11.98 19.63 -3.69
N ASN A 86 -12.27 20.88 -4.05
CA ASN A 86 -12.25 21.31 -5.44
C ASN A 86 -10.82 21.57 -5.94
N ALA A 87 -10.58 21.42 -7.25
CA ALA A 87 -9.29 21.73 -7.88
C ALA A 87 -8.80 23.16 -7.57
N SER A 88 -9.71 24.12 -7.40
CA SER A 88 -9.38 25.52 -7.01
C SER A 88 -8.85 25.65 -5.57
N GLN A 89 -9.08 24.65 -4.73
CA GLN A 89 -8.70 24.62 -3.31
C GLN A 89 -7.40 23.84 -3.06
N ALA A 90 -6.67 23.46 -4.12
CA ALA A 90 -5.41 22.74 -4.04
C ALA A 90 -4.43 23.28 -5.08
N LYS A 91 -3.13 23.16 -4.81
CA LYS A 91 -2.09 23.39 -5.81
C LYS A 91 -1.78 22.08 -6.52
N THR A 92 -2.09 22.01 -7.81
CA THR A 92 -1.85 20.83 -8.66
C THR A 92 -0.56 20.96 -9.48
N THR A 93 0.20 19.88 -9.55
CA THR A 93 1.44 19.71 -10.30
C THR A 93 1.38 18.40 -11.09
N ASP A 94 1.96 18.39 -12.29
CA ASP A 94 1.87 17.27 -13.26
C ASP A 94 0.43 16.78 -13.52
N GLY A 95 -0.58 17.63 -13.27
CA GLY A 95 -2.00 17.31 -13.44
C GLY A 95 -2.61 16.38 -12.36
N VAL A 96 -1.81 15.66 -11.58
CA VAL A 96 -2.28 14.58 -10.68
C VAL A 96 -1.68 14.58 -9.27
N PHE A 97 -0.70 15.46 -9.00
CA PHE A 97 -0.11 15.61 -7.67
C PHE A 97 -0.55 16.92 -7.05
N HIS A 98 -1.01 16.85 -5.81
CA HIS A 98 -1.61 17.96 -5.09
C HIS A 98 -0.82 18.29 -3.82
N THR A 99 -0.76 19.59 -3.53
CA THR A 99 -0.17 20.17 -2.32
C THR A 99 -1.01 21.36 -1.89
N ASN A 100 -0.77 21.89 -0.69
CA ASN A 100 -1.49 23.06 -0.17
C ASN A 100 -3.03 22.88 -0.24
N ILE A 101 -3.51 21.74 0.26
CA ILE A 101 -4.95 21.44 0.34
C ILE A 101 -5.58 22.39 1.37
N GLN A 102 -6.56 23.18 0.95
CA GLN A 102 -7.18 24.22 1.78
C GLN A 102 -8.36 23.73 2.62
N THR A 103 -8.86 22.52 2.33
CA THR A 103 -9.94 21.86 3.09
C THR A 103 -9.38 21.13 4.31
N ASN A 104 -10.25 20.77 5.25
CA ASN A 104 -9.81 20.09 6.47
C ASN A 104 -9.44 18.63 6.21
N LEU A 105 -8.33 18.18 6.79
CA LEU A 105 -7.99 16.76 6.87
C LEU A 105 -8.94 16.09 7.87
N VAL A 106 -9.73 15.12 7.41
CA VAL A 106 -10.68 14.38 8.24
C VAL A 106 -9.99 13.23 8.94
N THR A 107 -9.24 12.41 8.19
CA THR A 107 -8.50 11.28 8.74
C THR A 107 -7.45 10.76 7.75
N GLN A 108 -6.65 9.80 8.21
CA GLN A 108 -5.69 9.04 7.41
C GLN A 108 -5.88 7.55 7.68
N VAL A 109 -5.66 6.71 6.67
CA VAL A 109 -5.69 5.25 6.81
C VAL A 109 -4.52 4.64 6.04
N VAL A 110 -3.83 3.68 6.65
CA VAL A 110 -2.79 2.91 5.97
C VAL A 110 -3.43 1.64 5.42
N THR A 111 -3.21 1.37 4.14
CA THR A 111 -3.71 0.14 3.51
C THR A 111 -2.82 -1.06 3.86
N ASP A 112 -3.39 -2.26 3.83
CA ASP A 112 -2.61 -3.48 4.04
C ASP A 112 -1.65 -3.77 2.86
N ALA A 113 -0.87 -4.85 2.96
CA ALA A 113 0.07 -5.24 1.90
C ALA A 113 -0.61 -5.53 0.54
N ASN A 114 -1.90 -5.90 0.56
CA ASN A 114 -2.73 -6.13 -0.62
C ASN A 114 -3.51 -4.87 -1.04
N GLY A 115 -3.26 -3.73 -0.41
CA GLY A 115 -3.90 -2.45 -0.67
C GLY A 115 -5.30 -2.29 -0.09
N ASN A 116 -5.80 -3.23 0.71
CA ASN A 116 -7.14 -3.12 1.27
C ASN A 116 -7.19 -2.09 2.41
N PHE A 117 -8.32 -1.42 2.57
CA PHE A 117 -8.60 -0.53 3.70
C PHE A 117 -10.10 -0.48 4.01
N ALA A 118 -10.41 -0.14 5.27
CA ALA A 118 -11.73 0.26 5.72
C ALA A 118 -11.59 1.37 6.76
N VAL A 119 -12.46 2.37 6.69
CA VAL A 119 -12.44 3.53 7.59
C VAL A 119 -13.86 3.99 7.88
N SER A 120 -14.17 4.16 9.17
CA SER A 120 -15.44 4.73 9.59
C SER A 120 -15.47 6.23 9.38
N LEU A 121 -16.49 6.71 8.68
CA LEU A 121 -16.72 8.13 8.41
C LEU A 121 -18.18 8.47 8.67
N LYS A 122 -18.46 9.73 9.03
CA LYS A 122 -19.81 10.26 9.09
C LYS A 122 -20.40 10.38 7.67
N PRO A 123 -21.72 10.55 7.51
CA PRO A 123 -22.29 10.83 6.21
C PRO A 123 -21.75 12.16 5.67
N GLY A 124 -21.43 12.21 4.38
CA GLY A 124 -20.85 13.38 3.74
C GLY A 124 -20.04 13.06 2.48
N ARG A 125 -19.52 14.10 1.84
CA ARG A 125 -18.65 14.01 0.66
C ARG A 125 -17.20 14.32 1.03
N TYR A 126 -16.29 13.52 0.49
CA TYR A 126 -14.86 13.54 0.81
C TYR A 126 -14.01 13.50 -0.45
N SER A 127 -12.75 13.90 -0.33
CA SER A 127 -11.73 13.73 -1.36
C SER A 127 -10.63 12.79 -0.88
N LEU A 128 -10.29 11.79 -1.71
CA LEU A 128 -9.28 10.79 -1.40
C LEU A 128 -7.97 11.07 -2.13
N PHE A 129 -6.86 10.97 -1.39
CA PHE A 129 -5.51 11.10 -1.93
C PHE A 129 -4.59 9.99 -1.41
N SER A 130 -3.68 9.51 -2.25
CA SER A 130 -2.56 8.65 -1.80
C SER A 130 -1.32 9.48 -1.52
N LYS A 131 -0.61 9.19 -0.43
CA LYS A 131 0.70 9.81 -0.17
C LYS A 131 1.78 9.17 -1.03
N GLU A 132 2.39 9.99 -1.88
CA GLU A 132 3.50 9.59 -2.76
C GLU A 132 4.70 10.55 -2.60
N GLU A 133 5.83 10.20 -3.21
CA GLU A 133 7.09 10.96 -3.12
C GLU A 133 6.93 12.42 -3.58
N LYS A 134 6.15 12.66 -4.64
CA LYS A 134 5.95 13.99 -5.23
C LYS A 134 4.86 14.83 -4.54
N GLY A 135 4.07 14.24 -3.63
CA GLY A 135 2.92 14.91 -3.02
C GLY A 135 1.74 13.96 -2.79
N LEU A 136 0.55 14.53 -2.67
CA LEU A 136 -0.69 13.76 -2.58
C LEU A 136 -1.19 13.45 -4.00
N PHE A 137 -1.22 12.18 -4.38
CA PHE A 137 -1.68 11.76 -5.70
C PHE A 137 -3.20 11.57 -5.72
N ALA A 138 -3.85 12.08 -6.76
CA ALA A 138 -5.22 11.77 -7.16
C ALA A 138 -5.40 12.14 -8.65
N SER A 139 -6.03 11.28 -9.45
CA SER A 139 -6.14 11.48 -10.91
C SER A 139 -7.58 11.57 -11.42
N ILE A 140 -8.57 11.33 -10.57
CA ILE A 140 -9.99 11.37 -10.93
C ILE A 140 -10.55 12.72 -10.52
N PHE A 141 -11.41 13.29 -11.37
CA PHE A 141 -12.21 14.48 -11.09
C PHE A 141 -13.66 14.19 -11.47
N ASP A 142 -14.61 14.77 -10.75
CA ASP A 142 -16.01 14.80 -11.20
C ASP A 142 -16.28 15.97 -12.16
N GLY A 143 -17.54 16.09 -12.62
CA GLY A 143 -17.97 17.16 -13.52
C GLY A 143 -17.90 18.58 -12.92
N GLU A 144 -17.70 18.70 -11.61
CA GLU A 144 -17.56 19.97 -10.88
C GLU A 144 -16.11 20.29 -10.53
N MET A 145 -15.15 19.49 -11.01
CA MET A 145 -13.73 19.59 -10.70
C MET A 145 -13.39 19.30 -9.24
N ASN A 146 -14.22 18.53 -8.53
CA ASN A 146 -13.83 17.98 -7.22
C ASN A 146 -12.82 16.86 -7.43
N ILE A 147 -11.76 16.86 -6.62
CA ILE A 147 -10.68 15.89 -6.72
C ILE A 147 -11.10 14.59 -6.05
N ASN A 148 -11.09 13.51 -6.83
CA ASN A 148 -11.39 12.13 -6.45
C ASN A 148 -12.49 12.00 -5.37
N PRO A 149 -13.71 12.47 -5.70
CA PRO A 149 -14.78 12.59 -4.73
C PRO A 149 -15.37 11.21 -4.39
N VAL A 150 -15.74 11.03 -3.13
CA VAL A 150 -16.50 9.89 -2.65
C VAL A 150 -17.61 10.37 -1.71
N GLU A 151 -18.76 9.72 -1.76
CA GLU A 151 -19.89 10.01 -0.89
C GLU A 151 -20.09 8.86 0.09
N VAL A 152 -20.36 9.20 1.35
CA VAL A 152 -20.77 8.26 2.39
C VAL A 152 -22.20 8.62 2.77
N GLU A 153 -23.12 7.68 2.55
CA GLU A 153 -24.51 7.81 2.97
C GLU A 153 -24.71 7.25 4.39
N GLU A 154 -25.80 7.66 5.04
CA GLU A 154 -26.13 7.20 6.38
C GLU A 154 -26.34 5.67 6.42
N GLY A 155 -25.66 5.00 7.36
CA GLY A 155 -25.69 3.56 7.54
C GLY A 155 -25.04 2.74 6.41
N GLN A 156 -24.31 3.38 5.48
CA GLN A 156 -23.74 2.71 4.31
C GLN A 156 -22.20 2.71 4.31
N VAL A 157 -21.65 1.68 3.67
CA VAL A 157 -20.22 1.54 3.40
C VAL A 157 -19.97 1.64 1.90
N THR A 158 -19.42 2.76 1.47
CA THR A 158 -19.09 3.00 0.08
C THR A 158 -17.85 2.20 -0.31
N SER A 159 -17.92 1.49 -1.44
CA SER A 159 -16.80 0.69 -1.95
C SER A 159 -16.00 1.50 -2.97
N VAL A 160 -14.67 1.58 -2.81
CA VAL A 160 -13.78 2.38 -3.66
C VAL A 160 -12.64 1.53 -4.19
N GLU A 161 -12.34 1.68 -5.48
CA GLU A 161 -11.06 1.27 -6.06
C GLU A 161 -10.23 2.52 -6.31
N PHE A 162 -9.06 2.62 -5.68
CA PHE A 162 -8.17 3.77 -5.83
C PHE A 162 -6.99 3.37 -6.70
N LEU A 163 -6.93 3.91 -7.92
CA LEU A 163 -5.90 3.55 -8.90
C LEU A 163 -4.74 4.55 -8.89
N ILE A 164 -3.55 4.08 -8.49
CA ILE A 164 -2.30 4.83 -8.62
C ILE A 164 -1.63 4.44 -9.94
N ASN A 165 -1.68 5.34 -10.92
CA ASN A 165 -1.25 5.05 -12.29
C ASN A 165 -0.34 6.12 -12.92
N TYR A 166 0.26 7.03 -12.12
CA TYR A 166 1.17 8.06 -12.66
C TYR A 166 2.47 7.51 -13.26
N LYS A 167 2.76 6.21 -13.15
CA LYS A 167 3.84 5.51 -13.86
C LYS A 167 3.34 4.58 -14.98
N ALA A 168 2.06 4.66 -15.34
CA ALA A 168 1.47 3.92 -16.44
C ALA A 168 1.50 4.73 -17.73
N SER A 169 1.52 4.04 -18.87
CA SER A 169 1.33 4.62 -20.19
C SER A 169 0.22 3.86 -20.89
N TYR A 170 -0.80 4.57 -21.37
CA TYR A 170 -2.02 4.02 -21.95
C TYR A 170 -2.17 4.36 -23.42
#